data_AF-A0A2H0VMI6-F1
#
_entry.id   AF-A0A2H0VMI6-F1
#
_cell.length_a   1.000
_cell.length_b   1.000
_cell.length_c   1.000
_cell.angle_alpha   90.00
_cell.angle_beta   90.00
_cell.angle_gamma   90.00
#
_symmetry.space_group_name_H-M   'P 1'
#
loop_
_entity.id
_entity.type
_entity.pdbx_description
1 polymer ?
#
loop_
_entity_poly.entity_id
_entity_poly.type
_entity_poly.pdbx_seq_one_letter_code
_entity_poly.pdbx_strand_id
1 'polypeptide(L)' 'MDNKLNLAQLETKLDFLETEFSHLHELLIKIGFPNGIDTLKETAQSMLDENLAVE' A
#
# COMPACT_ATOMS: atom_id res chain seq x y z
N MET A 1 9.41 -16.85 27.89
CA MET A 1 10.59 -16.37 27.13
C MET A 1 10.22 -16.11 25.66
N ASP A 2 8.96 -16.39 25.29
CA ASP A 2 8.43 -16.51 23.93
C ASP A 2 8.01 -15.17 23.32
N ASN A 3 7.61 -14.20 24.13
CA ASN A 3 7.19 -12.87 23.65
C ASN A 3 8.29 -12.13 22.88
N LYS A 4 9.57 -12.30 23.25
CA LYS A 4 10.68 -11.63 22.57
C LYS A 4 10.96 -12.23 21.18
N LEU A 5 10.76 -13.54 21.04
CA LEU A 5 11.02 -14.25 19.78
C LEU A 5 9.91 -13.93 18.77
N ASN A 6 8.67 -13.83 19.24
CA ASN A 6 7.53 -13.37 18.43
C ASN A 6 7.68 -11.90 18.02
N LEU A 7 8.22 -11.04 18.90
CA LEU A 7 8.46 -9.63 18.59
C LEU A 7 9.49 -9.46 17.46
N ALA A 8 10.65 -10.11 17.57
CA ALA A 8 11.69 -10.01 16.53
C ALA A 8 11.22 -10.53 15.15
N GLN A 9 10.40 -11.58 15.14
CA GLN A 9 9.78 -12.08 13.91
C GLN A 9 8.77 -11.09 13.32
N LEU A 10 8.00 -10.40 14.16
CA LEU A 10 7.07 -9.37 13.72
C LEU A 10 7.81 -8.14 13.18
N GLU A 11 8.88 -7.72 13.83
CA GLU A 11 9.76 -6.63 13.37
C GLU A 11 10.34 -6.95 11.99
N THR A 12 10.91 -8.15 11.81
CA THR A 12 11.44 -8.58 10.50
C THR A 12 10.38 -8.55 9.40
N LYS A 13 9.14 -8.97 9.72
CA LYS A 13 8.03 -8.93 8.76
C LYS A 13 7.59 -7.50 8.45
N LEU A 14 7.63 -6.62 9.45
CA LEU A 14 7.31 -5.22 9.28
C LEU A 14 8.33 -4.56 8.35
N ASP A 15 9.63 -4.74 8.61
CA ASP A 15 10.72 -4.19 7.77
C ASP A 15 10.58 -4.64 6.31
N PHE A 16 10.26 -5.92 6.11
CA PHE A 16 10.00 -6.46 4.77
C PHE A 16 8.80 -5.78 4.11
N LEU A 17 7.67 -5.66 4.82
CA LEU A 17 6.46 -5.02 4.29
C LEU A 17 6.68 -3.54 3.98
N GLU A 18 7.42 -2.82 4.82
CA GLU A 18 7.76 -1.40 4.58
C GLU A 18 8.62 -1.22 3.33
N THR A 19 9.56 -2.15 3.11
CA THR A 19 10.40 -2.16 1.90
C THR A 19 9.56 -2.39 0.64
N GLU A 20 8.72 -3.42 0.65
CA GLU A 20 7.85 -3.75 -0.50
C GLU A 20 6.82 -2.63 -0.76
N PHE A 21 6.28 -2.03 0.30
CA PHE A 21 5.33 -0.91 0.19
C PHE A 21 6.00 0.32 -0.44
N SER A 22 7.23 0.62 -0.04
CA SER A 22 8.01 1.72 -0.62
C SER A 22 8.35 1.45 -2.09
N HIS A 23 8.75 0.22 -2.42
CA HIS A 23 9.03 -0.17 -3.80
C HIS A 23 7.78 -0.04 -4.69
N LEU A 24 6.62 -0.51 -4.21
CA LEU A 24 5.36 -0.36 -4.91
C LEU A 24 5.00 1.11 -5.14
N HIS A 25 5.17 1.96 -4.13
CA HIS A 25 4.93 3.39 -4.24
C HIS A 25 5.77 4.02 -5.37
N GLU A 26 7.06 3.70 -5.44
CA GLU A 26 7.94 4.18 -6.50
C GLU A 26 7.53 3.67 -7.90
N LEU A 27 7.13 2.39 -7.99
CA LEU A 27 6.64 1.83 -9.26
C LEU A 27 5.38 2.56 -9.74
N LEU A 28 4.44 2.86 -8.83
CA LEU A 28 3.24 3.60 -9.15
C LEU A 28 3.56 5.00 -9.69
N ILE A 29 4.53 5.71 -9.09
CA ILE A 29 5.02 6.99 -9.61
C ILE A 29 5.57 6.83 -11.04
N LYS A 30 6.39 5.81 -11.29
CA LYS A 30 7.01 5.56 -12.61
C LYS A 30 5.98 5.27 -13.71
N ILE A 31 4.83 4.69 -13.37
CA ILE A 31 3.79 4.35 -14.34
C ILE A 31 2.70 5.43 -14.47
N GLY A 32 2.84 6.57 -13.79
CA GLY A 32 1.98 7.74 -13.97
C GLY A 32 0.99 8.04 -12.84
N PHE A 33 1.12 7.40 -11.67
CA PHE A 33 0.41 7.83 -10.45
C PHE A 33 1.29 8.82 -9.68
N PRO A 34 1.11 10.15 -9.82
CA PRO A 34 2.06 11.17 -9.35
C PRO A 34 2.39 11.10 -7.85
N ASN A 35 1.45 10.67 -6.99
CA ASN A 35 1.69 10.46 -5.56
C ASN A 35 1.64 8.96 -5.18
N GLY A 36 1.98 8.08 -6.13
CA GLY A 36 2.04 6.64 -5.95
C GLY A 36 0.73 6.05 -5.44
N ILE A 37 0.78 5.49 -4.24
CA ILE A 37 -0.33 4.77 -3.60
C ILE A 37 -1.53 5.67 -3.33
N ASP A 38 -1.33 6.94 -2.98
CA ASP A 38 -2.44 7.82 -2.63
C ASP A 38 -3.29 8.13 -3.86
N THR A 39 -2.65 8.48 -4.99
CA THR A 39 -3.37 8.69 -6.25
C THR A 39 -4.04 7.40 -6.75
N LEU A 40 -3.43 6.22 -6.52
CA LEU A 40 -4.06 4.95 -6.85
C LEU A 40 -5.36 4.75 -6.04
N LYS A 41 -5.35 5.03 -4.74
CA LYS A 41 -6.54 4.94 -3.88
C LYS A 41 -7.63 5.91 -4.31
N GLU A 42 -7.26 7.15 -4.58
CA GLU A 42 -8.20 8.18 -5.08
C GLU A 42 -8.82 7.73 -6.41
N THR A 43 -8.01 7.25 -7.35
CA THR A 43 -8.50 6.75 -8.65
C THR A 43 -9.48 5.59 -8.45
N ALA A 44 -9.13 4.62 -7.61
CA ALA A 44 -10.00 3.48 -7.33
C ALA A 44 -11.31 3.91 -6.66
N GLN A 45 -11.26 4.88 -5.73
CA GLN A 45 -12.45 5.41 -5.08
C GLN A 45 -13.36 6.13 -6.09
N SER A 46 -12.80 6.98 -6.95
CA SER A 46 -13.55 7.66 -8.01
C SER A 46 -14.24 6.66 -8.95
N MET A 47 -13.57 5.57 -9.32
CA MET A 47 -14.17 4.52 -10.16
C MET A 47 -15.32 3.78 -9.47
N LEU A 48 -15.23 3.59 -8.15
CA LEU A 48 -16.33 3.01 -7.37
C LEU A 48 -17.51 3.98 -7.28
N ASP A 49 -17.24 5.26 -7.03
CA ASP A 49 -18.25 6.31 -6.92
C ASP A 49 -18.98 6.52 -8.27
N GLU A 50 -18.26 6.50 -9.39
CA GLU A 50 -18.83 6.55 -10.74
C GLU A 50 -19.75 5.37 -11.02
N ASN A 51 -19.38 4.15 -10.60
CA ASN A 51 -20.23 2.98 -10.77
C ASN A 51 -21.48 3.03 -9.88
N LEU A 52 -21.38 3.60 -8.67
CA LEU A 52 -22.52 3.75 -7.75
C LEU A 52 -23.48 4.88 -8.18
N ALA A 53 -23.00 5.89 -8.91
CA ALA A 53 -23.83 6.98 -9.42
C ALA A 53 -24.72 6.60 -10.61
N VAL A 54 -24.57 5.39 -11.15
CA VAL A 54 -25.30 4.86 -12.31
C VAL A 54 -26.44 3.90 -11.91
N GLU A 55 -26.57 3.55 -10.62
CA GLU A 55 -27.71 2.82 -10.03
C GLU A 55 -28.74 3.76 -9.38
#